data_AF-A0A359M9D1-F1
#
_entry.id   AF-A0A359M9D1-F1
#
_cell.length_a   1.000
_cell.length_b   1.000
_cell.length_c   1.000
_cell.angle_alpha   90.00
_cell.angle_beta   90.00
_cell.angle_gamma   90.00
#
_symmetry.space_group_name_H-M   'P 1'
#
loop_
_entity.id
_entity.type
_entity.pdbx_description
1 polymer ?
#
loop_
_entity_poly.entity_id
_entity_poly.type
_entity_poly.pdbx_seq_one_letter_code
_entity_poly.pdbx_strand_id
1 'polypeptide(L)'
;FEAIQRHIDFMKKLKSEIDGKKVTLGIQIGQDGKLFGAVTTKQIVEAFEQVHHILIDKKKVELSSDINSVGIYTATVQLHKDIKAQFEVHIIEK
;
A
#
# COMPACT_ATOMS: atom_id res chain seq x y z
N PHE A 1 -14.12 -19.13 -22.20
CA PHE A 1 -14.32 -19.47 -20.78
C PHE A 1 -13.00 -19.52 -19.98
N GLU A 2 -11.85 -19.90 -20.55
CA GLU A 2 -10.55 -19.94 -19.82
C GLU A 2 -9.94 -18.58 -19.43
N ALA A 3 -10.19 -17.51 -20.20
CA ALA A 3 -9.58 -16.21 -19.94
C ALA A 3 -10.01 -15.59 -18.58
N ILE A 4 -11.26 -15.84 -18.17
CA ILE A 4 -11.80 -15.31 -16.92
C ILE A 4 -11.18 -16.04 -15.72
N GLN A 5 -11.00 -17.37 -15.83
CA GLN A 5 -10.35 -18.18 -14.80
C GLN A 5 -8.88 -17.77 -14.59
N ARG A 6 -8.12 -17.57 -15.66
CA ARG A 6 -6.73 -17.07 -15.57
C ARG A 6 -6.65 -15.70 -14.90
N HIS A 7 -7.62 -14.83 -15.16
CA HIS A 7 -7.63 -13.49 -14.57
C HIS A 7 -7.92 -13.53 -13.06
N ILE A 8 -8.85 -14.39 -12.62
CA ILE A 8 -9.15 -14.56 -11.19
C ILE A 8 -7.98 -15.19 -10.44
N ASP A 9 -7.32 -16.19 -11.03
CA ASP A 9 -6.13 -16.83 -10.44
C ASP A 9 -4.98 -15.82 -10.28
N PHE A 10 -4.72 -15.02 -11.30
CA PHE A 10 -3.72 -13.95 -11.24
C PHE A 10 -4.04 -12.91 -10.16
N MET A 11 -5.32 -12.50 -10.06
CA MET A 11 -5.77 -11.57 -9.00
C MET A 11 -5.66 -12.17 -7.60
N LYS A 12 -5.90 -13.49 -7.43
CA LYS A 12 -5.70 -14.19 -6.16
C LYS A 12 -4.22 -14.27 -5.77
N LYS A 13 -3.33 -14.56 -6.73
CA LYS A 13 -1.88 -14.52 -6.51
C LYS A 13 -1.41 -13.15 -6.08
N LEU A 14 -1.82 -12.10 -6.80
CA LEU A 14 -1.52 -10.72 -6.45
C LEU A 14 -2.04 -10.36 -5.06
N LYS A 15 -3.27 -10.76 -4.71
CA LYS A 15 -3.77 -10.58 -3.35
C LYS A 15 -2.82 -11.23 -2.34
N SER A 16 -2.48 -12.49 -2.50
CA SER A 16 -1.63 -13.20 -1.55
C SER A 16 -0.21 -12.60 -1.46
N GLU A 17 0.25 -11.98 -2.54
CA GLU A 17 1.50 -11.24 -2.60
C GLU A 17 1.45 -9.87 -1.92
N ILE A 18 0.28 -9.28 -1.74
CA ILE A 18 0.10 -7.98 -1.08
C ILE A 18 -0.33 -8.16 0.37
N ASP A 19 -1.17 -9.16 0.63
CA ASP A 19 -1.76 -9.47 1.92
C ASP A 19 -0.65 -9.87 2.91
N GLY A 20 -0.45 -9.05 3.94
CA GLY A 20 0.62 -9.23 4.92
C GLY A 20 2.00 -8.75 4.47
N LYS A 21 2.11 -8.05 3.32
CA LYS A 21 3.33 -7.29 3.01
C LYS A 21 3.42 -6.05 3.90
N LYS A 22 4.65 -5.58 4.04
CA LYS A 22 4.97 -4.31 4.67
C LYS A 22 5.82 -3.49 3.73
N VAL A 23 5.45 -2.23 3.54
CA VAL A 23 6.24 -1.23 2.82
C VAL A 23 6.83 -0.27 3.83
N THR A 24 8.13 -0.02 3.74
CA THR A 24 8.80 0.96 4.60
C THR A 24 9.07 2.22 3.81
N LEU A 25 8.54 3.34 4.28
CA LEU A 25 8.71 4.66 3.71
C LEU A 25 9.57 5.49 4.66
N GLY A 26 10.78 5.80 4.21
CA GLY A 26 11.68 6.71 4.92
C GLY A 26 11.38 8.15 4.51
N ILE A 27 10.90 8.96 5.44
CA ILE A 27 10.61 10.38 5.22
C ILE A 27 11.31 11.25 6.24
N GLN A 28 11.66 12.47 5.85
CA GLN A 28 12.28 13.43 6.75
C GLN A 28 11.21 14.00 7.69
N ILE A 29 11.43 13.86 9.00
CA ILE A 29 10.60 14.52 10.01
C ILE A 29 11.22 15.86 10.39
N GLY A 30 10.35 16.82 10.67
CA GLY A 30 10.74 18.11 11.23
C GLY A 30 11.06 17.98 12.71
N GLN A 31 11.82 18.96 13.21
CA GLN A 31 12.32 19.05 14.59
C GLN A 31 11.23 19.00 15.68
N ASP A 32 9.95 19.14 15.30
CA ASP A 32 8.76 19.09 16.16
C ASP A 32 8.08 17.70 16.20
N GLY A 33 8.67 16.67 15.58
CA GLY A 33 8.08 15.32 15.45
C GLY A 33 6.96 15.22 14.41
N LYS A 34 6.70 16.31 13.66
CA LYS A 34 5.75 16.34 12.55
C LYS A 34 6.45 16.00 11.24
N LEU A 35 5.82 15.15 10.42
CA LEU A 35 6.33 14.81 9.08
C LEU A 35 6.45 16.06 8.21
N PHE A 36 7.58 16.23 7.52
CA PHE A 36 7.74 17.25 6.48
C PHE A 36 7.02 16.78 5.21
N GLY A 37 5.70 16.95 5.20
CA GLY A 37 4.82 16.58 4.11
C GLY A 37 3.81 15.50 4.47
N ALA A 38 2.69 15.48 3.76
CA ALA A 38 1.69 14.45 3.89
C ALA A 38 2.10 13.23 3.07
N VAL A 39 2.18 12.05 3.70
CA VAL A 39 2.28 10.81 2.93
C VAL A 39 0.90 10.53 2.37
N THR A 40 0.76 10.79 1.08
CA THR A 40 -0.47 10.50 0.34
C THR A 40 -0.44 9.06 -0.15
N THR A 41 -1.63 8.54 -0.45
CA THR A 41 -1.81 7.23 -1.10
C THR A 41 -0.92 7.06 -2.33
N LYS A 42 -0.62 8.14 -3.05
CA LYS A 42 0.28 8.13 -4.22
C LYS A 42 1.69 7.65 -3.85
N GLN A 43 2.28 8.20 -2.78
CA GLN A 43 3.63 7.80 -2.34
C GLN A 43 3.68 6.34 -1.89
N ILE A 44 2.63 5.88 -1.20
CA ILE A 44 2.52 4.49 -0.73
C ILE A 44 2.43 3.55 -1.92
N VAL A 45 1.59 3.88 -2.89
CA VAL A 45 1.43 3.10 -4.11
C VAL A 45 2.73 3.07 -4.92
N GLU A 46 3.41 4.21 -5.09
CA GLU A 46 4.70 4.26 -5.79
C GLU A 46 5.76 3.42 -5.07
N ALA A 47 5.89 3.54 -3.74
CA ALA A 47 6.84 2.74 -2.97
C ALA A 47 6.50 1.24 -3.00
N PHE A 48 5.22 0.91 -2.90
CA PHE A 48 4.76 -0.47 -2.99
C PHE A 48 5.03 -1.06 -4.38
N GLU A 49 4.77 -0.30 -5.44
CA GLU A 49 5.08 -0.67 -6.82
C GLU A 49 6.60 -0.83 -7.03
N GLN A 50 7.42 0.05 -6.48
CA GLN A 50 8.88 -0.06 -6.56
C GLN A 50 9.41 -1.31 -5.84
N VAL A 51 8.87 -1.64 -4.68
CA VAL A 51 9.35 -2.77 -3.85
C VAL A 51 8.82 -4.11 -4.34
N HIS A 52 7.56 -4.15 -4.77
CA HIS A 52 6.88 -5.40 -5.13
C HIS A 52 6.63 -5.56 -6.63
N HIS A 53 6.88 -4.53 -7.45
CA HIS A 53 6.59 -4.51 -8.88
C HIS A 53 5.09 -4.76 -9.19
N ILE A 54 4.22 -4.37 -8.26
CA ILE A 54 2.77 -4.52 -8.38
C ILE A 54 2.15 -3.14 -8.56
N LEU A 55 1.51 -2.94 -9.72
CA LEU A 55 0.70 -1.77 -10.03
C LEU A 55 -0.56 -1.79 -9.18
N ILE A 56 -0.63 -0.89 -8.20
CA ILE A 56 -1.81 -0.65 -7.38
C ILE A 56 -2.46 0.66 -7.82
N ASP A 57 -3.78 0.66 -7.99
CA ASP A 57 -4.49 1.89 -8.31
C ASP A 57 -4.82 2.65 -7.02
N LYS A 58 -4.31 3.88 -6.87
CA LYS A 58 -4.54 4.73 -5.69
C LYS A 58 -6.03 4.98 -5.39
N LYS A 59 -6.92 4.88 -6.38
CA LYS A 59 -8.38 4.99 -6.18
C LYS A 59 -8.98 3.80 -5.45
N LYS A 60 -8.29 2.65 -5.48
CA LYS A 60 -8.71 1.41 -4.82
C LYS A 60 -7.97 1.17 -3.50
N VAL A 61 -7.10 2.08 -3.09
CA VAL A 61 -6.39 2.02 -1.82
C VAL A 61 -7.12 2.88 -0.81
N GLU A 62 -7.53 2.25 0.28
CA GLU A 62 -8.09 2.89 1.45
C GLU A 62 -7.03 2.88 2.55
N LEU A 63 -6.71 4.07 3.05
CA LEU A 63 -5.85 4.25 4.20
C LEU A 63 -6.72 4.27 5.45
N SER A 64 -6.36 3.48 6.47
CA SER A 64 -7.09 3.51 7.74
C SER A 64 -6.90 4.82 8.50
N SER A 65 -5.82 5.56 8.24
CA SER A 65 -5.54 6.84 8.90
C SER A 65 -4.62 7.72 8.04
N ASP A 66 -4.74 9.04 8.21
CA ASP A 66 -3.79 9.99 7.66
C ASP A 66 -2.41 9.80 8.26
N ILE A 67 -1.40 9.79 7.40
CA ILE A 67 -0.01 9.62 7.79
C ILE A 67 0.58 11.01 8.08
N ASN A 68 0.59 11.34 9.37
CA ASN A 68 1.03 12.62 9.92
C ASN A 68 2.15 12.49 10.96
N SER A 69 2.57 11.26 11.29
CA SER A 69 3.69 10.97 12.20
C SER A 69 4.43 9.69 11.77
N VAL A 70 5.60 9.46 12.36
CA VAL A 70 6.29 8.17 12.26
C VAL A 70 5.48 7.12 13.00
N GLY A 71 5.36 5.93 12.41
CA GLY A 71 4.48 4.89 12.94
C GLY A 71 4.13 3.82 11.93
N ILE A 72 3.30 2.88 12.37
CA ILE A 72 2.80 1.80 11.54
C ILE A 72 1.35 2.11 11.18
N TYR A 73 1.08 2.17 9.89
CA TYR A 73 -0.24 2.43 9.34
C TYR A 73 -0.70 1.23 8.53
N THR A 74 -2.00 0.97 8.50
CA THR A 74 -2.56 -0.12 7.69
C THR A 74 -3.24 0.47 6.45
N ALA A 75 -2.93 -0.10 5.29
CA ALA A 75 -3.55 0.25 4.02
C ALA A 75 -4.24 -0.98 3.42
N THR A 76 -5.47 -0.79 2.95
CA THR A 76 -6.28 -1.83 2.32
C THR A 76 -6.41 -1.51 0.84
N VAL A 77 -6.01 -2.44 -0.03
CA VAL A 77 -6.22 -2.34 -1.47
C VAL A 77 -7.34 -3.27 -1.92
N GLN A 78 -8.32 -2.71 -2.61
CA GLN A 78 -9.38 -3.49 -3.24
C GLN A 78 -8.99 -3.83 -4.68
N LEU A 79 -8.49 -5.04 -4.94
CA LEU A 79 -8.11 -5.44 -6.30
C LEU A 79 -9.36 -5.70 -7.16
N HIS A 80 -10.31 -6.48 -6.62
CA HIS A 80 -11.54 -6.90 -7.29
C HIS A 80 -12.75 -6.93 -6.33
N LYS A 81 -13.97 -7.06 -6.86
CA LYS A 81 -15.23 -7.09 -6.06
C LYS A 81 -15.18 -8.02 -4.83
N ASP A 82 -14.48 -9.14 -4.94
CA ASP A 82 -14.35 -10.15 -3.88
C ASP A 82 -12.93 -10.23 -3.30
N ILE A 83 -11.97 -9.47 -3.86
CA ILE A 83 -10.54 -9.61 -3.57
C ILE A 83 -10.03 -8.30 -2.98
N LYS A 84 -9.92 -8.28 -1.65
CA LYS A 84 -9.25 -7.24 -0.86
C LYS A 84 -7.94 -7.78 -0.31
N ALA A 85 -6.88 -6.98 -0.36
CA ALA A 85 -5.59 -7.28 0.25
C ALA A 85 -5.23 -6.13 1.21
N GLN A 86 -4.53 -6.45 2.28
CA GLN A 86 -4.17 -5.51 3.34
C GLN A 86 -2.67 -5.58 3.61
N PHE A 87 -2.03 -4.42 3.70
CA PHE A 87 -0.59 -4.30 3.89
C PHE A 87 -0.26 -3.21 4.91
N GLU A 88 0.89 -3.37 5.56
CA GLU A 88 1.38 -2.44 6.57
C GLU A 88 2.33 -1.41 5.94
N VAL A 89 2.20 -0.17 6.36
CA VAL A 89 2.99 0.97 5.90
C VAL A 89 3.77 1.48 7.10
N HIS A 90 5.07 1.19 7.11
CA HIS A 90 5.98 1.60 8.16
C HIS A 90 6.62 2.91 7.78
N ILE A 91 6.30 3.95 8.54
CA ILE A 91 6.87 5.28 8.37
C ILE A 91 8.03 5.40 9.34
N ILE A 92 9.23 5.53 8.79
CA ILE A 92 10.47 5.71 9.55
C ILE A 92 11.11 7.05 9.23
N GLU A 93 11.79 7.63 10.22
CA GLU A 93 12.69 8.75 10.01
C GLU A 93 13.89 8.25 9.18
N LYS A 94 14.30 9.07 8.20
CA LYS A 94 15.49 8.81 7.37
C LYS A 94 16.61 9.79 7.69
#